data_AF-A0A2V5W4C7-F1
#
_entry.id   AF-A0A2V5W4C7-F1
#
_cell.length_a   1.000
_cell.length_b   1.000
_cell.length_c   1.000
_cell.angle_alpha   90.00
_cell.angle_beta   90.00
_cell.angle_gamma   90.00
#
_symmetry.space_group_name_H-M   'P 1'
#
loop_
_entity.id
_entity.type
_entity.pdbx_description
1 polymer ?
#
loop_
_entity_poly.entity_id
_entity_poly.type
_entity_poly.pdbx_seq_one_letter_code
_entity_poly.pdbx_strand_id
1 'polypeptide(L)'
;MIHKRFVIQAALLSALQGMSLIGAAGDAPRLPIVKNTELQPLVAQVRRVIEATDYLGTPFSATDKQALETALNQTDADEAGEAIQRVLDNYCLFGVNINPESRVKVAPGPAKPELAEKGWRQFLVKVHNEAGVTAELRAISPNALSLYEGGWGST
;
A
#
# COMPACT_ATOMS: atom_id res chain seq x y z
N MET A 1 24.18 11.27 -75.90
CA MET A 1 25.08 10.45 -75.06
C MET A 1 24.23 9.88 -73.93
N ILE A 2 23.67 8.67 -74.05
CA ILE A 2 24.26 7.36 -73.71
C ILE A 2 24.80 7.36 -72.26
N HIS A 3 24.34 6.61 -71.26
CA HIS A 3 23.33 5.54 -71.11
C HIS A 3 23.22 5.16 -69.61
N LYS A 4 22.11 4.46 -69.26
CA LYS A 4 21.86 3.53 -68.11
C LYS A 4 21.15 4.12 -66.87
N ARG A 5 20.17 3.45 -66.21
CA ARG A 5 19.19 2.34 -66.43
C ARG A 5 18.64 2.01 -65.00
N PHE A 6 17.47 1.35 -64.91
CA PHE A 6 16.78 0.75 -63.72
C PHE A 6 15.91 1.71 -62.87
N VAL A 7 14.56 1.71 -62.93
CA VAL A 7 13.54 0.70 -62.53
C VAL A 7 13.66 0.39 -61.02
N ILE A 8 12.69 0.72 -60.15
CA ILE A 8 11.46 -0.06 -59.87
C ILE A 8 10.39 0.85 -59.21
N GLN A 9 9.15 0.80 -59.72
CA GLN A 9 7.94 1.21 -59.02
C GLN A 9 7.59 0.20 -57.92
N ALA A 10 7.22 0.67 -56.72
CA ALA A 10 6.55 -0.15 -55.72
C ALA A 10 5.36 0.61 -55.09
N ALA A 11 4.19 0.34 -55.67
CA ALA A 11 2.88 0.08 -55.07
C ALA A 11 2.57 0.46 -53.60
N LEU A 12 1.43 1.17 -53.49
CA LEU A 12 0.24 0.90 -52.66
C LEU A 12 0.26 0.97 -51.12
N LEU A 13 -0.63 1.85 -50.63
CA LEU A 13 -1.59 1.75 -49.51
C LEU A 13 -1.21 0.88 -48.29
N SER A 14 -1.25 1.49 -47.11
CA SER A 14 -1.96 0.94 -45.93
C SER A 14 -2.11 2.03 -44.86
N ALA A 15 -3.35 2.25 -44.42
CA ALA A 15 -3.73 3.08 -43.29
C ALA A 15 -3.02 2.61 -42.01
N LEU A 16 -2.45 3.55 -41.23
CA LEU A 16 -1.99 3.26 -39.87
C LEU A 16 -2.90 3.96 -38.86
N GLN A 17 -3.32 3.16 -37.91
CA GLN A 17 -4.51 3.24 -37.09
C GLN A 17 -4.39 4.24 -35.94
N GLY A 18 -5.56 4.70 -35.46
CA GLY A 18 -5.69 5.48 -34.24
C GLY A 18 -5.04 4.77 -33.05
N MET A 19 -4.12 5.47 -32.41
CA MET A 19 -3.47 5.06 -31.17
C MET A 19 -4.49 5.17 -30.03
N SER A 20 -5.32 4.14 -29.84
CA SER A 20 -6.12 3.99 -28.63
C SER A 20 -5.18 3.74 -27.45
N LEU A 21 -5.02 4.75 -26.60
CA LEU A 21 -4.46 4.60 -25.25
C LEU A 21 -5.43 3.74 -24.44
N ILE A 22 -5.28 2.42 -24.52
CA ILE A 22 -5.82 1.50 -23.52
C ILE A 22 -4.99 1.76 -22.27
N GLY A 23 -5.51 2.62 -21.38
CA GLY A 23 -5.00 2.73 -20.03
C GLY A 23 -5.11 1.35 -19.39
N ALA A 24 -3.98 0.69 -19.16
CA ALA A 24 -3.94 -0.49 -18.32
C ALA A 24 -4.44 -0.07 -16.93
N ALA A 25 -5.67 -0.46 -16.58
CA ALA A 25 -6.09 -0.52 -15.20
C ALA A 25 -5.20 -1.58 -14.54
N GLY A 26 -4.03 -1.15 -14.06
CA GLY A 26 -3.17 -2.00 -13.24
C GLY A 26 -4.00 -2.47 -12.05
N ASP A 27 -4.00 -3.78 -11.82
CA ASP A 27 -4.57 -4.37 -10.61
C ASP A 27 -4.03 -3.59 -9.40
N ALA A 28 -4.94 -3.07 -8.56
CA ALA A 28 -4.52 -2.29 -7.41
C ALA A 28 -3.57 -3.13 -6.55
N PRO A 29 -2.48 -2.55 -5.99
CA PRO A 29 -1.54 -3.32 -5.19
C PRO A 29 -2.27 -4.06 -4.07
N ARG A 30 -2.25 -5.40 -4.09
CA ARG A 30 -2.87 -6.24 -3.06
C ARG A 30 -1.81 -6.75 -2.11
N LEU A 31 -2.06 -6.59 -0.81
CA LEU A 31 -1.20 -7.13 0.24
C LEU A 31 -1.57 -8.60 0.49
N PRO A 32 -0.58 -9.47 0.81
CA PRO A 32 -0.86 -10.87 1.10
C PRO A 32 -1.67 -10.99 2.40
N ILE A 33 -2.62 -11.92 2.41
CA ILE A 33 -3.37 -12.29 3.61
C ILE A 33 -2.51 -13.24 4.46
N VAL A 34 -2.30 -12.86 5.71
CA VAL A 34 -1.60 -13.67 6.72
C VAL A 34 -2.61 -14.60 7.38
N LYS A 35 -2.24 -15.88 7.53
CA LYS A 35 -3.06 -16.93 8.16
C LYS A 35 -2.51 -17.30 9.53
N ASN A 36 -3.26 -18.05 10.33
CA ASN A 36 -2.84 -18.49 11.67
C ASN A 36 -2.48 -17.32 12.61
N THR A 37 -3.22 -16.22 12.55
CA THR A 37 -3.04 -15.10 13.49
C THR A 37 -3.93 -15.30 14.71
N GLU A 38 -3.37 -15.12 15.90
CA GLU A 38 -4.14 -15.20 17.15
C GLU A 38 -5.26 -14.14 17.17
N LEU A 39 -6.51 -14.61 17.18
CA LEU A 39 -7.68 -13.73 17.00
C LEU A 39 -7.84 -12.73 18.15
N GLN A 40 -7.68 -13.17 19.40
CA GLN A 40 -7.97 -12.33 20.56
C GLN A 40 -7.01 -11.11 20.66
N PRO A 41 -5.69 -11.27 20.50
CA PRO A 41 -4.78 -10.13 20.41
C PRO A 41 -5.07 -9.22 19.21
N LEU A 42 -5.39 -9.80 18.04
CA LEU A 42 -5.72 -9.03 16.84
C LEU A 42 -6.95 -8.16 17.08
N VAL A 43 -8.04 -8.72 17.61
CA VAL A 43 -9.29 -8.00 17.93
C VAL A 43 -9.01 -6.82 18.85
N ALA A 44 -8.24 -7.03 19.93
CA ALA A 44 -7.88 -5.97 20.85
C ALA A 44 -7.09 -4.83 20.18
N GLN A 45 -6.18 -5.16 19.26
CA GLN A 45 -5.43 -4.13 18.51
C GLN A 45 -6.32 -3.38 17.52
N VAL A 46 -7.20 -4.08 16.80
CA VAL A 46 -8.09 -3.44 15.82
C VAL A 46 -9.03 -2.45 16.51
N ARG A 47 -9.58 -2.79 17.68
CA ARG A 47 -10.38 -1.86 18.48
C ARG A 47 -9.61 -0.58 18.83
N ARG A 48 -8.36 -0.71 19.28
CA ARG A 48 -7.48 0.45 19.54
C ARG A 48 -7.22 1.28 18.29
N VAL A 49 -7.04 0.66 17.13
CA VAL A 49 -6.85 1.39 15.86
C VAL A 49 -8.11 2.16 15.50
N ILE A 50 -9.30 1.56 15.61
CA ILE A 50 -10.58 2.25 15.37
C ILE A 50 -10.70 3.48 16.28
N GLU A 51 -10.51 3.30 17.59
CA GLU A 51 -10.56 4.40 18.56
C GLU A 51 -9.53 5.49 18.26
N ALA A 52 -8.30 5.13 17.89
CA ALA A 52 -7.25 6.08 17.53
C ALA A 52 -7.61 6.88 16.27
N THR A 53 -8.14 6.23 15.23
CA THR A 53 -8.56 6.94 14.01
C THR A 53 -9.72 7.90 14.27
N ASP A 54 -10.63 7.53 15.18
CA ASP A 54 -11.74 8.38 15.60
C ASP A 54 -11.25 9.62 16.37
N TYR A 55 -10.35 9.40 17.33
CA TYR A 55 -9.73 10.47 18.11
C TYR A 55 -8.94 11.45 17.23
N LEU A 56 -8.24 10.93 16.21
CA LEU A 56 -7.40 11.72 15.30
C LEU A 56 -8.20 12.44 14.20
N GLY A 57 -9.52 12.23 14.13
CA GLY A 57 -10.39 12.94 13.19
C GLY A 57 -10.36 12.40 11.76
N THR A 58 -9.77 11.22 11.54
CA THR A 58 -9.80 10.50 10.26
C THR A 58 -10.39 9.10 10.43
N PRO A 59 -11.67 9.01 10.86
CA PRO A 59 -12.32 7.73 11.14
C PRO A 59 -12.46 6.88 9.86
N PHE A 60 -12.50 5.56 10.03
CA PHE A 60 -12.91 4.65 8.95
C PHE A 60 -14.34 4.97 8.48
N SER A 61 -14.65 4.59 7.24
CA SER A 61 -16.01 4.74 6.70
C SER A 61 -17.03 3.95 7.54
N ALA A 62 -18.29 4.38 7.58
CA ALA A 62 -19.32 3.68 8.34
C ALA A 62 -19.49 2.21 7.88
N THR A 63 -19.38 1.97 6.58
CA THR A 63 -19.42 0.62 5.99
C THR A 63 -18.25 -0.23 6.48
N ASP A 64 -17.04 0.31 6.49
CA ASP A 64 -15.86 -0.42 6.94
C ASP A 64 -15.87 -0.66 8.45
N LYS A 65 -16.35 0.30 9.25
CA LYS A 65 -16.56 0.11 10.69
C LYS A 65 -17.53 -1.04 10.95
N GLN A 66 -18.64 -1.10 10.22
CA GLN A 66 -19.60 -2.19 10.36
C GLN A 66 -19.00 -3.54 9.93
N ALA A 67 -18.22 -3.57 8.85
CA ALA A 67 -17.52 -4.76 8.39
C ALA A 67 -16.49 -5.25 9.42
N LEU A 68 -15.72 -4.33 10.02
CA LEU A 68 -14.80 -4.61 11.11
C LEU A 68 -15.55 -5.15 12.32
N GLU A 69 -16.59 -4.49 12.83
CA GLU A 69 -17.35 -4.98 13.98
C GLU A 69 -17.98 -6.36 13.73
N THR A 70 -18.43 -6.64 12.51
CA THR A 70 -18.91 -7.98 12.15
C THR A 70 -17.79 -9.00 12.27
N ALA A 71 -16.62 -8.70 11.69
CA ALA A 71 -15.46 -9.60 11.72
C ALA A 71 -14.89 -9.81 13.13
N LEU A 72 -14.88 -8.76 13.97
CA LEU A 72 -14.38 -8.81 15.35
C LEU A 72 -15.22 -9.71 16.27
N ASN A 73 -16.48 -10.00 15.88
CA ASN A 73 -17.40 -10.86 16.64
C ASN A 73 -17.49 -12.28 16.06
N GLN A 74 -16.72 -12.62 15.02
CA GLN A 74 -16.67 -13.98 14.47
C GLN A 74 -15.88 -14.93 15.39
N THR A 75 -16.28 -16.19 15.40
CA THR A 75 -15.63 -17.25 16.20
C THR A 75 -14.46 -17.91 15.48
N ASP A 76 -14.52 -18.01 14.15
CA ASP A 76 -13.46 -18.61 13.34
C ASP A 76 -12.29 -17.62 13.16
N ALA A 77 -11.11 -18.01 13.64
CA ALA A 77 -9.94 -17.14 13.66
C ALA A 77 -9.40 -16.80 12.26
N ASP A 78 -9.43 -17.75 11.32
CA ASP A 78 -8.89 -17.53 9.98
C ASP A 78 -9.85 -16.70 9.12
N GLU A 79 -11.16 -16.94 9.23
CA GLU A 79 -12.18 -16.13 8.57
C GLU A 79 -12.19 -14.70 9.12
N ALA A 80 -12.20 -14.55 10.45
CA ALA A 80 -12.17 -13.24 11.09
C ALA A 80 -10.89 -12.47 10.77
N GLY A 81 -9.74 -13.12 10.89
CA GLY A 81 -8.43 -12.53 10.59
C GLY A 81 -8.33 -12.10 9.13
N GLU A 82 -8.84 -12.89 8.19
CA GLU A 82 -8.88 -12.52 6.78
C GLU A 82 -9.85 -11.36 6.50
N ALA A 83 -11.06 -11.38 7.09
CA ALA A 83 -12.03 -10.31 6.92
C ALA A 83 -11.52 -8.96 7.45
N ILE A 84 -10.90 -8.96 8.64
CA ILE A 84 -10.23 -7.79 9.22
C ILE A 84 -9.15 -7.27 8.28
N GLN A 85 -8.26 -8.15 7.80
CA GLN A 85 -7.17 -7.76 6.92
C GLN A 85 -7.67 -7.15 5.62
N ARG A 86 -8.69 -7.72 4.97
CA ARG A 86 -9.24 -7.15 3.73
C ARG A 86 -9.75 -5.73 3.91
N VAL A 87 -10.37 -5.41 5.05
CA VAL A 87 -10.83 -4.05 5.33
C VAL A 87 -9.66 -3.12 5.61
N LEU A 88 -8.76 -3.49 6.52
CA LEU A 88 -7.63 -2.63 6.92
C LEU A 88 -6.60 -2.45 5.80
N ASP A 89 -6.42 -3.45 4.94
CA ASP A 89 -5.46 -3.39 3.84
C ASP A 89 -5.80 -2.24 2.89
N ASN A 90 -7.08 -1.90 2.69
CA ASN A 90 -7.50 -0.73 1.89
C ASN A 90 -6.95 0.61 2.40
N TYR A 91 -6.60 0.67 3.69
CA TYR A 91 -6.04 1.84 4.35
C TYR A 91 -4.51 1.77 4.48
N CYS A 92 -3.89 0.66 4.05
CA CYS A 92 -2.46 0.46 4.11
C CYS A 92 -1.74 1.10 2.92
N LEU A 93 -0.80 2.00 3.20
CA LEU A 93 0.09 2.57 2.19
C LEU A 93 1.24 1.61 1.83
N PHE A 94 1.69 0.81 2.81
CA PHE A 94 2.74 -0.17 2.63
C PHE A 94 2.43 -1.49 3.33
N GLY A 95 2.89 -2.59 2.73
CA GLY A 95 3.04 -3.88 3.39
C GLY A 95 4.51 -4.18 3.63
N VAL A 96 4.86 -4.50 4.87
CA VAL A 96 6.21 -4.85 5.32
C VAL A 96 6.22 -6.32 5.69
N ASN A 97 7.12 -7.10 5.08
CA ASN A 97 7.37 -8.49 5.44
C ASN A 97 8.77 -8.61 6.04
N ILE A 98 8.86 -9.09 7.28
CA ILE A 98 10.11 -9.47 7.94
C ILE A 98 10.16 -10.99 7.92
N ASN A 99 11.04 -11.54 7.08
CA ASN A 99 11.17 -12.98 6.93
C ASN A 99 11.91 -13.60 8.13
N PRO A 100 11.98 -14.94 8.26
CA PRO A 100 12.68 -15.61 9.37
C PRO A 100 14.17 -15.24 9.51
N GLU A 101 14.86 -14.87 8.43
CA GLU A 101 16.24 -14.36 8.48
C GLU A 101 16.35 -12.86 8.83
N SER A 102 15.26 -12.25 9.33
CA SER A 102 15.18 -10.82 9.70
C SER A 102 15.43 -9.84 8.55
N ARG A 103 15.21 -10.28 7.30
CA ARG A 103 15.27 -9.40 6.12
C ARG A 103 13.93 -8.74 5.88
N VAL A 104 13.97 -7.43 5.71
CA VAL A 104 12.79 -6.59 5.48
C VAL A 104 12.53 -6.45 3.98
N LYS A 105 11.30 -6.74 3.55
CA LYS A 105 10.79 -6.41 2.22
C LYS A 105 9.59 -5.49 2.37
N VAL A 106 9.48 -4.51 1.48
CA VAL A 106 8.37 -3.55 1.46
C VAL A 106 7.69 -3.61 0.10
N ALA A 107 6.36 -3.66 0.10
CA ALA A 107 5.51 -3.58 -1.07
C ALA A 107 4.53 -2.41 -0.95
N PRO A 108 4.16 -1.75 -2.06
CA PRO A 108 3.09 -0.77 -2.04
C PRO A 108 1.76 -1.44 -1.64
N GLY A 109 0.99 -0.76 -0.79
CA GLY A 109 -0.37 -1.12 -0.47
C GLY A 109 -1.39 -0.44 -1.39
N PRO A 110 -2.68 -0.76 -1.25
CA PRO A 110 -3.74 -0.22 -2.10
C PRO A 110 -4.11 1.23 -1.76
N ALA A 111 -3.75 1.73 -0.57
CA ALA A 111 -4.06 3.11 -0.21
C ALA A 111 -3.30 4.08 -1.11
N LYS A 112 -4.04 5.04 -1.68
CA LYS A 112 -3.47 6.01 -2.61
C LYS A 112 -2.50 6.96 -1.88
N PRO A 113 -1.25 7.13 -2.37
CA PRO A 113 -0.25 8.02 -1.75
C PRO A 113 -0.59 9.49 -1.99
N GLU A 114 -1.51 10.04 -1.21
CA GLU A 114 -1.94 11.44 -1.32
C GLU A 114 -1.27 12.32 -0.28
N LEU A 115 -0.66 13.42 -0.74
CA LEU A 115 -0.10 14.45 0.12
C LEU A 115 -1.17 15.50 0.44
N ALA A 116 -1.29 15.84 1.72
CA ALA A 116 -2.12 16.95 2.17
C ALA A 116 -1.25 18.21 2.30
N GLU A 117 -1.56 19.26 1.54
CA GLU A 117 -0.89 20.56 1.69
C GLU A 117 -1.31 21.21 3.02
N LYS A 118 -0.35 21.76 3.78
CA LYS A 118 -0.59 22.42 5.08
C LYS A 118 -1.34 21.54 6.09
N GLY A 119 -1.21 20.23 5.97
CA GLY A 119 -1.85 19.26 6.84
C GLY A 119 -1.04 17.99 6.94
N TRP A 120 -1.65 16.98 7.55
CA TRP A 120 -1.11 15.63 7.62
C TRP A 120 -2.20 14.65 7.18
N ARG A 121 -1.76 13.52 6.62
CA ARG A 121 -2.65 12.41 6.26
C ARG A 121 -2.11 11.13 6.87
N GLN A 122 -3.01 10.33 7.41
CA GLN A 122 -2.68 9.05 8.02
C GLN A 122 -2.82 7.94 7.00
N PHE A 123 -1.94 6.96 7.13
CA PHE A 123 -2.02 5.69 6.43
C PHE A 123 -1.64 4.59 7.42
N LEU A 124 -2.19 3.40 7.20
CA LEU A 124 -1.74 2.22 7.91
C LEU A 124 -0.51 1.61 7.23
N VAL A 125 0.24 0.84 8.00
CA VAL A 125 1.32 -0.01 7.50
C VAL A 125 1.07 -1.42 8.02
N LYS A 126 0.90 -2.37 7.11
CA LYS A 126 0.75 -3.79 7.47
C LYS A 126 2.13 -4.37 7.72
N VAL A 127 2.36 -4.96 8.90
CA VAL A 127 3.64 -5.61 9.22
C VAL A 127 3.39 -7.10 9.46
N HIS A 128 3.99 -7.95 8.63
CA HIS A 128 4.07 -9.39 8.85
C HIS A 128 5.47 -9.73 9.36
N ASN A 129 5.57 -10.14 10.63
CA ASN A 129 6.83 -10.39 11.30
C ASN A 129 7.00 -11.89 11.60
N GLU A 130 7.62 -12.61 10.66
CA GLU A 130 7.87 -14.06 10.79
C GLU A 130 9.07 -14.35 11.70
N ALA A 131 10.05 -13.44 11.77
CA ALA A 131 11.24 -13.60 12.60
C ALA A 131 11.02 -13.29 14.09
N GLY A 132 9.87 -12.74 14.49
CA GLY A 132 9.62 -12.34 15.87
C GLY A 132 10.56 -11.23 16.35
N VAL A 133 11.04 -10.39 15.43
CA VAL A 133 11.96 -9.28 15.76
C VAL A 133 11.27 -8.28 16.68
N THR A 134 11.97 -7.86 17.73
CA THR A 134 11.48 -6.86 18.72
C THR A 134 12.10 -5.48 18.53
N ALA A 135 13.02 -5.33 17.58
CA ALA A 135 13.61 -4.04 17.23
C ALA A 135 12.53 -3.07 16.71
N GLU A 136 12.68 -1.80 17.07
CA GLU A 136 11.77 -0.74 16.65
C GLU A 136 11.76 -0.57 15.13
N LEU A 137 10.56 -0.49 14.53
CA LEU A 137 10.40 -0.15 13.12
C LEU A 137 10.58 1.36 12.93
N ARG A 138 11.72 1.76 12.35
CA ARG A 138 12.01 3.17 12.03
C ARG A 138 11.76 3.48 10.56
N ALA A 139 10.85 4.43 10.31
CA ALA A 139 10.65 5.01 8.99
C ALA A 139 11.41 6.34 8.90
N ILE A 140 12.28 6.48 7.88
CA ILE A 140 13.06 7.69 7.65
C ILE A 140 12.76 8.16 6.23
N SER A 141 12.53 9.46 6.07
CA SER A 141 12.39 10.11 4.77
C SER A 141 13.29 11.33 4.74
N PRO A 142 14.07 11.56 3.67
CA PRO A 142 14.82 12.81 3.51
C PRO A 142 13.93 14.05 3.61
N ASN A 143 12.66 13.91 3.20
CA ASN A 143 11.67 14.99 3.25
C ASN A 143 10.98 15.13 4.61
N ALA A 144 11.20 14.20 5.55
CA ALA A 144 10.67 14.26 6.92
C ALA A 144 11.72 14.73 7.94
N LEU A 145 12.96 14.98 7.49
CA LEU A 145 13.98 15.60 8.33
C LEU A 145 13.60 17.06 8.60
N SER A 146 13.91 17.55 9.80
CA SER A 146 13.74 18.97 10.11
C SER A 146 14.55 19.80 9.11
N LEU A 147 13.90 20.74 8.43
CA LEU A 147 14.58 21.72 7.58
C LEU A 147 15.48 22.68 8.39
N TYR A 148 15.29 22.71 9.71
CA TYR A 148 16.08 23.47 10.66
C TYR A 148 16.89 22.51 11.53
N GLU A 149 18.22 22.56 11.42
CA GLU A 149 19.09 22.07 12.50
C GLU A 149 18.88 23.00 13.70
N GLY A 150 18.07 22.57 14.66
CA GLY A 150 18.06 23.20 15.96
C GLY A 150 19.45 23.04 16.58
N GLY A 151 20.18 24.15 16.74
CA GLY A 151 21.51 24.22 17.36
C GLY A 151 21.50 23.86 18.86
N TRP A 152 20.86 22.77 19.23
CA TRP A 152 20.84 22.23 20.58
C TRP A 152 21.40 20.81 20.56
N GLY A 153 22.73 20.73 20.48
CA GLY A 153 23.44 19.46 20.49
C GLY A 153 24.87 19.53 19.94
N SER A 154 25.61 20.60 20.23
CA SER A 154 27.07 20.62 20.05
C SER A 154 27.75 21.05 21.35
N THR A 155 27.90 20.10 22.26
CA THR A 155 28.97 20.05 23.26
C THR A 155 29.23 18.59 23.60
#